data_AF-X1KHE9-F1
#
_entry.id   AF-X1KHE9-F1
#
_cell.length_a   1.000
_cell.length_b   1.000
_cell.length_c   1.000
_cell.angle_alpha   90.00
_cell.angle_beta   90.00
_cell.angle_gamma   90.00
#
_symmetry.space_group_name_H-M   'P 1'
#
loop_
_entity.id
_entity.type
_entity.pdbx_description
1 polymer ?
#
loop_
_entity_poly.entity_id
_entity_poly.type
_entity_poly.pdbx_seq_one_letter_code
_entity_poly.pdbx_strand_id
1 'polypeptide(L)'
;MRSIWKGSINFGMVSIAAKLYTATDDRRVPFHQYHADCGSRIQMPKWCPVCERRVEATEIKRGYEISQTEHVILEETDFLSLPLKSLKQIEVVEFVDSTGIDKRAYADCYFLSCEDVGVKAFTLLLKAMESVNLVAIAKLTYRDREHLSAIRPYDGIMLLQTLHY
;
A
#
# COMPACT_ATOMS: atom_id res chain seq x y z
N MET A 1 -5.65 5.87 15.40
CA MET A 1 -4.87 5.53 14.20
C MET A 1 -5.81 4.86 13.19
N ARG A 2 -5.91 5.36 11.95
CA ARG A 2 -6.82 4.80 10.93
C ARG A 2 -6.08 3.73 10.12
N SER A 3 -6.70 2.57 9.91
CA SER A 3 -6.13 1.54 9.04
C SER A 3 -6.10 2.04 7.59
N ILE A 4 -4.95 1.91 6.93
CA ILE A 4 -4.80 2.28 5.52
C ILE A 4 -5.16 1.14 4.57
N TRP A 5 -5.12 -0.10 5.08
CA TRP A 5 -5.42 -1.30 4.32
C TRP A 5 -5.96 -2.39 5.26
N LYS A 6 -6.83 -3.24 4.72
CA LYS A 6 -7.42 -4.41 5.39
C LYS A 6 -7.43 -5.58 4.43
N GLY A 7 -7.06 -6.76 4.93
CA GLY A 7 -7.00 -7.99 4.14
C GLY A 7 -6.56 -9.16 5.00
N SER A 8 -5.82 -10.10 4.42
CA SER A 8 -5.27 -11.24 5.16
C SER A 8 -3.78 -11.48 4.87
N ILE A 9 -3.04 -11.96 5.85
CA ILE A 9 -1.70 -12.55 5.66
C ILE A 9 -1.89 -14.02 5.32
N ASN A 10 -1.33 -14.45 4.20
CA ASN A 10 -1.45 -15.81 3.70
C ASN A 10 -0.07 -16.46 3.59
N PHE A 11 0.10 -17.63 4.18
CA PHE A 11 1.31 -18.45 4.02
C PHE A 11 0.93 -19.94 4.08
N GLY A 12 1.26 -20.69 3.03
CA GLY A 12 0.80 -22.06 2.87
C GLY A 12 -0.74 -22.15 2.91
N MET A 13 -1.28 -22.86 3.91
CA MET A 13 -2.73 -23.02 4.12
C MET A 13 -3.28 -22.11 5.21
N VAL A 14 -2.45 -21.26 5.80
CA VAL A 14 -2.86 -20.38 6.90
C VAL A 14 -3.25 -19.03 6.34
N SER A 15 -4.40 -18.51 6.77
CA SER A 15 -4.88 -17.17 6.46
C SER A 15 -5.26 -16.43 7.74
N ILE A 16 -4.68 -15.25 7.94
CA ILE A 16 -4.86 -14.44 9.15
C ILE A 16 -5.39 -13.07 8.75
N ALA A 17 -6.59 -12.71 9.17
CA ALA A 17 -7.15 -11.38 8.95
C ALA A 17 -6.25 -10.30 9.59
N ALA A 18 -5.85 -9.31 8.80
CA ALA A 18 -4.87 -8.31 9.19
C ALA A 18 -5.22 -6.89 8.71
N LYS A 19 -4.70 -5.91 9.43
CA LYS A 19 -4.81 -4.48 9.14
C LYS A 19 -3.43 -3.85 9.13
N LEU A 20 -3.23 -2.89 8.24
CA LEU A 20 -2.02 -2.08 8.16
C LEU A 20 -2.29 -0.65 8.64
N TYR A 21 -1.34 -0.11 9.39
CA TYR A 21 -1.32 1.27 9.86
C TYR A 21 0.05 1.87 9.55
N THR A 22 0.09 3.11 9.07
CA THR A 22 1.37 3.79 8.78
C THR A 22 2.20 3.93 10.06
N ALA A 23 3.44 3.47 10.06
CA ALA A 23 4.33 3.59 11.22
C ALA A 23 5.11 4.91 11.25
N THR A 24 5.21 5.57 10.09
CA THR A 24 5.85 6.86 9.91
C THR A 24 4.82 7.94 9.56
N ASP A 25 5.16 9.20 9.79
CA ASP A 25 4.32 10.32 9.38
C ASP A 25 5.18 11.35 8.63
N ASP A 26 4.66 11.85 7.52
CA ASP A 26 5.35 12.87 6.74
C ASP A 26 5.07 14.24 7.37
N ARG A 27 6.13 14.90 7.86
CA ARG A 27 6.02 16.22 8.51
C ARG A 27 6.07 17.39 7.52
N ARG A 28 5.89 17.14 6.22
CA ARG A 28 5.80 18.21 5.23
C ARG A 28 4.60 19.12 5.53
N VAL A 29 4.86 20.42 5.60
CA VAL A 29 3.83 21.44 5.70
C VAL A 29 3.25 21.68 4.30
N PRO A 30 1.97 21.37 4.04
CA PRO A 30 1.38 21.60 2.75
C PRO A 30 1.20 23.10 2.54
N PHE A 31 1.80 23.63 1.47
CA PHE A 31 1.55 25.00 1.05
C PHE A 31 0.27 25.06 0.22
N HIS A 32 -0.60 26.03 0.52
CA HIS A 32 -1.74 26.36 -0.33
C HIS A 32 -1.38 27.53 -1.24
N GLN A 33 -1.97 27.55 -2.43
CA GLN A 33 -1.86 28.69 -3.32
C GLN A 33 -2.89 29.75 -2.90
N TYR A 34 -2.44 31.00 -2.82
CA TYR A 34 -3.27 32.16 -2.49
C TYR A 34 -3.14 33.19 -3.61
N HIS A 35 -4.24 33.87 -3.89
CA HIS A 35 -4.25 34.99 -4.82
C HIS A 35 -3.42 36.14 -4.24
N ALA A 36 -2.42 36.61 -4.98
CA ALA A 36 -1.46 37.59 -4.49
C ALA A 36 -2.12 38.90 -4.03
N ASP A 37 -3.14 39.37 -4.75
CA ASP A 37 -3.75 40.68 -4.48
C ASP A 37 -4.78 40.65 -3.35
N CYS A 38 -5.63 39.62 -3.29
CA CYS A 38 -6.74 39.58 -2.32
C CYS A 38 -6.55 38.55 -1.19
N GLY A 39 -5.48 37.76 -1.23
CA GLY A 39 -5.19 36.74 -0.21
C GLY A 39 -6.19 35.59 -0.15
N SER A 40 -7.09 35.44 -1.14
CA SER A 40 -8.05 34.33 -1.18
C SER A 40 -7.37 33.04 -1.59
N ARG A 41 -7.75 31.91 -0.98
CA ARG A 41 -7.27 30.57 -1.38
C ARG A 41 -7.69 30.24 -2.81
N ILE A 42 -6.74 29.86 -3.65
CA ILE A 42 -7.00 29.47 -5.04
C ILE A 42 -7.65 28.08 -5.06
N GLN A 43 -8.75 27.97 -5.82
CA GLN A 43 -9.39 26.70 -6.18
C GLN A 43 -8.95 26.31 -7.59
N MET A 44 -8.49 25.08 -7.79
CA MET A 44 -8.10 24.56 -9.10
C MET A 44 -9.21 23.67 -9.67
N PRO A 45 -10.10 24.20 -10.53
CA PRO A 45 -11.11 23.37 -11.18
C PRO A 45 -10.47 22.47 -12.23
N LYS A 46 -11.04 21.29 -12.43
CA LYS A 46 -10.66 20.41 -13.55
C LYS A 46 -11.38 20.91 -14.80
N TRP A 47 -10.63 21.22 -15.86
CA TRP A 47 -11.14 21.80 -17.10
C TRP A 47 -10.83 20.90 -18.29
N CYS A 48 -11.81 20.63 -19.14
CA CYS A 48 -11.62 19.91 -20.39
C CYS A 48 -11.39 20.93 -21.53
N PRO A 49 -10.22 20.93 -22.19
CA PRO A 49 -9.94 21.89 -23.27
C PRO A 49 -10.77 21.63 -24.54
N VAL A 50 -11.23 20.39 -24.76
CA VAL A 50 -12.01 20.02 -25.95
C VAL A 50 -13.49 20.43 -25.81
N CYS A 51 -14.07 20.22 -24.62
CA CYS A 51 -15.45 20.61 -24.34
C CYS A 51 -15.58 22.03 -23.82
N GLU A 52 -14.45 22.74 -23.62
CA GLU A 52 -14.37 24.10 -23.08
C GLU A 52 -15.22 24.31 -21.82
N ARG A 53 -15.16 23.34 -20.89
CA ARG A 53 -15.91 23.44 -19.63
C ARG A 53 -15.21 22.77 -18.47
N ARG A 54 -15.67 23.13 -17.27
CA ARG A 54 -15.36 22.42 -16.04
C ARG A 54 -15.99 21.03 -16.07
N VAL A 55 -15.26 20.05 -15.54
CA VAL A 55 -15.70 18.66 -15.44
C VAL A 55 -15.69 18.22 -13.99
N GLU A 56 -16.69 17.44 -13.62
CA GLU A 56 -16.81 16.84 -12.29
C GLU A 56 -15.90 15.62 -12.16
N ALA A 57 -15.59 15.24 -10.91
CA ALA A 57 -14.73 14.08 -10.66
C ALA A 57 -15.30 12.78 -11.24
N THR A 58 -16.63 12.65 -11.31
CA THR A 58 -17.34 11.49 -11.89
C THR A 58 -17.20 11.38 -13.41
N GLU A 59 -16.85 12.48 -14.08
CA GLU A 59 -16.67 12.52 -15.53
C GLU A 59 -15.23 12.15 -15.93
N ILE A 60 -14.35 11.87 -14.97
CA ILE A 60 -12.93 11.66 -15.19
C ILE A 60 -12.59 10.19 -15.00
N LYS A 61 -12.19 9.55 -16.09
CA LYS A 61 -11.63 8.20 -16.09
C LYS A 61 -10.11 8.24 -16.07
N ARG A 62 -9.49 7.17 -15.57
CA ARG A 62 -8.03 6.99 -15.63
C ARG A 62 -7.68 6.46 -17.01
N GLY A 63 -6.52 6.83 -17.52
CA GLY A 63 -5.99 6.28 -18.77
C GLY A 63 -4.49 6.15 -18.74
N TYR A 64 -3.97 5.31 -19.62
CA TYR A 64 -2.54 5.12 -19.83
C TYR A 64 -2.19 5.45 -21.27
N GLU A 65 -1.18 6.29 -21.48
CA GLU A 65 -0.68 6.66 -22.79
C GLU A 65 0.33 5.61 -23.26
N ILE A 66 0.03 4.94 -24.37
CA ILE A 66 0.94 3.98 -25.03
C ILE A 66 1.87 4.74 -25.98
N SER A 67 1.33 5.73 -26.68
CA SER A 67 2.06 6.65 -27.55
C SER A 67 1.34 7.98 -27.66
N GLN A 68 1.95 8.97 -28.32
CA GLN A 68 1.36 10.31 -28.52
C GLN A 68 -0.04 10.29 -29.16
N THR A 69 -0.38 9.21 -29.88
CA THR A 69 -1.67 9.05 -30.57
C THR A 69 -2.53 7.93 -30.00
N GLU A 70 -1.98 7.08 -29.14
CA GLU A 70 -2.66 5.88 -28.64
C GLU A 70 -2.71 5.90 -27.11
N HIS A 71 -3.93 5.90 -26.58
CA HIS A 71 -4.18 5.86 -25.15
C HIS A 71 -5.29 4.85 -24.85
N VAL A 72 -5.19 4.21 -23.70
CA VAL A 72 -6.19 3.28 -23.20
C VAL A 72 -6.85 3.89 -21.99
N ILE A 73 -8.17 4.01 -22.01
CA ILE A 73 -8.96 4.41 -20.86
C ILE A 73 -9.25 3.15 -20.04
N LEU A 74 -8.94 3.20 -18.74
CA LEU A 74 -9.14 2.11 -17.80
C LEU A 74 -10.38 2.37 -16.94
N GLU A 75 -11.24 1.36 -16.86
CA GLU A 75 -12.38 1.32 -15.95
C GLU A 75 -12.02 0.62 -14.64
N GLU A 76 -12.79 0.85 -13.58
CA GLU A 76 -12.57 0.16 -12.29
C GLU A 76 -12.62 -1.36 -12.43
N THR A 77 -13.46 -1.87 -13.33
CA THR A 77 -13.60 -3.30 -13.64
C THR A 77 -12.33 -3.92 -14.21
N ASP A 78 -11.55 -3.15 -14.98
CA ASP A 78 -10.30 -3.62 -15.56
C ASP A 78 -9.29 -3.96 -14.45
N PHE A 79 -9.21 -3.11 -13.42
CA PHE A 79 -8.36 -3.37 -12.25
C PHE A 79 -8.84 -4.54 -11.41
N LEU A 80 -10.16 -4.75 -11.30
CA LEU A 80 -10.73 -5.89 -10.57
C LEU A 80 -10.49 -7.23 -11.28
N SER A 81 -10.36 -7.22 -12.61
CA SER A 81 -10.09 -8.42 -13.41
C SER A 81 -8.64 -8.86 -13.39
N LEU A 82 -7.73 -8.06 -12.82
CA LEU A 82 -6.31 -8.41 -12.74
C LEU A 82 -6.12 -9.68 -11.89
N PRO A 83 -5.39 -10.69 -12.39
CA PRO A 83 -5.17 -11.96 -11.68
C PRO A 83 -4.12 -11.84 -10.55
N LEU A 84 -4.10 -10.72 -9.83
CA LEU A 84 -3.18 -10.48 -8.73
C LEU A 84 -3.77 -11.03 -7.42
N LYS A 85 -3.19 -12.13 -6.92
CA LYS A 85 -3.56 -12.71 -5.61
C LYS A 85 -3.43 -11.71 -4.46
N SER A 86 -2.51 -10.76 -4.61
CA SER A 86 -2.16 -9.75 -3.60
C SER A 86 -3.17 -8.59 -3.48
N LEU A 87 -4.21 -8.52 -4.32
CA LEU A 87 -5.21 -7.42 -4.31
C LEU A 87 -5.83 -7.16 -2.94
N LYS A 88 -6.03 -8.20 -2.14
CA LYS A 88 -6.55 -8.10 -0.76
C LYS A 88 -5.77 -8.97 0.23
N GLN A 89 -4.56 -9.38 -0.15
CA GLN A 89 -3.79 -10.36 0.60
C GLN A 89 -2.32 -9.94 0.65
N ILE A 90 -1.70 -10.18 1.79
CA ILE A 90 -0.26 -10.19 1.94
C ILE A 90 0.17 -11.66 1.73
N GLU A 91 0.66 -11.98 0.54
CA GLU A 91 1.11 -13.33 0.19
C GLU A 91 2.57 -13.49 0.61
N VAL A 92 2.82 -14.29 1.64
CA VAL A 92 4.18 -14.66 2.05
C VAL A 92 4.74 -15.63 1.04
N VAL A 93 5.87 -15.26 0.45
CA VAL A 93 6.57 -16.04 -0.58
C VAL A 93 7.64 -16.92 0.06
N GLU A 94 8.38 -16.38 1.03
CA GLU A 94 9.51 -17.08 1.64
C GLU A 94 9.84 -16.50 3.02
N PHE A 95 10.50 -17.31 3.86
CA PHE A 95 11.12 -16.85 5.10
C PHE A 95 12.64 -16.88 4.95
N VAL A 96 13.29 -15.76 5.25
CA VAL A 96 14.75 -15.59 5.11
C VAL A 96 15.35 -15.15 6.43
N ASP A 97 16.66 -15.40 6.62
CA ASP A 97 17.38 -14.87 7.78
C ASP A 97 17.34 -13.33 7.75
N SER A 98 17.09 -12.71 8.92
CA SER A 98 17.00 -11.25 9.02
C SER A 98 18.28 -10.52 8.60
N THR A 99 19.43 -11.17 8.71
CA THR A 99 20.74 -10.63 8.30
C THR A 99 20.95 -10.67 6.78
N GLY A 100 20.14 -11.44 6.06
CA GLY A 100 20.22 -11.57 4.60
C GLY A 100 19.64 -10.36 3.84
N ILE A 101 18.95 -9.44 4.53
CA ILE A 101 18.34 -8.26 3.92
C ILE A 101 19.17 -7.03 4.26
N ASP A 102 19.75 -6.40 3.22
CA ASP A 102 20.45 -5.13 3.39
C ASP A 102 19.47 -4.05 3.87
N LYS A 103 19.85 -3.28 4.89
CA LYS A 103 19.01 -2.21 5.46
C LYS A 103 18.59 -1.17 4.43
N ARG A 104 19.38 -0.98 3.36
CA ARG A 104 19.09 -0.07 2.25
C ARG A 104 17.95 -0.56 1.36
N ALA A 105 17.55 -1.82 1.48
CA ALA A 105 16.41 -2.35 0.73
C ALA A 105 15.07 -1.84 1.27
N TYR A 106 14.98 -1.45 2.54
CA TYR A 106 13.72 -1.02 3.16
C TYR A 106 13.31 0.40 2.76
N ALA A 107 12.02 0.56 2.46
CA ALA A 107 11.38 1.83 2.14
C ALA A 107 10.34 2.21 3.23
N ASP A 108 9.06 2.20 2.91
CA ASP A 108 7.99 2.62 3.82
C ASP A 108 7.74 1.59 4.92
N CYS A 109 7.35 2.05 6.12
CA CYS A 109 7.14 1.21 7.29
C CYS A 109 5.69 1.27 7.79
N TYR A 110 5.14 0.11 8.11
CA TYR A 110 3.76 -0.08 8.54
C TYR A 110 3.68 -1.04 9.73
N PHE A 111 2.78 -0.75 10.68
CA PHE A 111 2.41 -1.69 11.72
C PHE A 111 1.36 -2.67 11.21
N LEU A 112 1.56 -3.96 11.49
CA LEU A 112 0.59 -5.01 11.27
C LEU A 112 -0.18 -5.30 12.56
N SER A 113 -1.51 -5.36 12.46
CA SER A 113 -2.37 -5.91 13.51
C SER A 113 -3.23 -7.02 12.93
N CYS A 114 -3.75 -7.90 13.78
CA CYS A 114 -4.79 -8.87 13.41
C CYS A 114 -6.15 -8.47 14.00
N GLU A 115 -7.20 -9.14 13.53
CA GLU A 115 -8.52 -9.15 14.19
C GLU A 115 -8.61 -10.28 15.22
N ASP A 116 -9.59 -10.21 16.13
CA ASP A 116 -9.70 -11.09 17.30
C ASP A 116 -9.65 -12.59 16.97
N VAL A 117 -10.27 -12.99 15.86
CA VAL A 117 -10.34 -14.39 15.41
C VAL A 117 -8.96 -14.94 15.00
N GLY A 118 -7.98 -14.07 14.68
CA GLY A 118 -6.64 -14.43 14.19
C GLY A 118 -5.52 -14.31 15.21
N VAL A 119 -5.78 -13.84 16.44
CA VAL A 119 -4.74 -13.45 17.41
C VAL A 119 -3.77 -14.59 17.75
N LYS A 120 -4.27 -15.82 17.94
CA LYS A 120 -3.42 -16.97 18.26
C LYS A 120 -2.44 -17.30 17.13
N ALA A 121 -2.92 -17.35 15.89
CA ALA A 121 -2.09 -17.65 14.72
C ALA A 121 -1.09 -16.52 14.46
N PHE A 122 -1.52 -15.26 14.59
CA PHE A 122 -0.67 -14.08 14.45
C PHE A 122 0.46 -14.07 15.48
N THR A 123 0.14 -14.36 16.74
CA THR A 123 1.11 -14.41 17.84
C THR A 123 2.07 -15.58 17.66
N LEU A 124 1.58 -16.73 17.19
CA LEU A 124 2.44 -17.88 16.91
C LEU A 124 3.44 -17.56 15.79
N LEU A 125 2.98 -16.95 14.70
CA LEU A 125 3.85 -16.51 13.60
C LEU A 125 4.92 -15.53 14.11
N LEU A 126 4.51 -14.48 14.84
CA LEU A 126 5.42 -13.51 15.44
C LEU A 126 6.49 -14.21 16.29
N LYS A 127 6.08 -15.03 17.26
CA LYS A 127 7.00 -15.71 18.18
C LYS A 127 7.93 -16.70 17.48
N ALA A 128 7.42 -17.40 16.46
CA ALA A 128 8.24 -18.29 15.65
C ALA A 128 9.31 -17.51 14.90
N MET A 129 8.94 -16.42 14.23
CA MET A 129 9.89 -15.57 13.52
C MET A 129 10.94 -14.95 14.46
N GLU A 130 10.53 -14.53 15.67
CA GLU A 130 11.45 -14.03 16.71
C GLU A 130 12.44 -15.10 17.18
N SER A 131 11.97 -16.33 17.43
CA SER A 131 12.80 -17.39 18.01
C SER A 131 13.88 -17.90 17.07
N VAL A 132 13.64 -17.83 15.75
CA VAL A 132 14.59 -18.28 14.71
C VAL A 132 15.17 -17.14 13.88
N ASN A 133 15.00 -15.88 14.30
CA ASN A 133 15.54 -14.70 13.63
C ASN A 133 15.18 -14.60 12.13
N LEU A 134 13.93 -14.89 11.79
CA LEU A 134 13.43 -14.88 10.41
C LEU A 134 12.62 -13.64 10.08
N VAL A 135 12.66 -13.27 8.80
CA VAL A 135 11.84 -12.25 8.15
C VAL A 135 11.05 -12.91 7.03
N ALA A 136 9.77 -12.58 6.91
CA ALA A 136 8.93 -13.12 5.84
C ALA A 136 8.94 -12.15 4.65
N ILE A 137 9.41 -12.60 3.50
CA ILE A 137 9.28 -11.89 2.23
C ILE A 137 7.87 -12.10 1.71
N ALA A 138 7.18 -11.03 1.38
CA ALA A 138 5.78 -11.05 0.99
C ALA A 138 5.48 -10.08 -0.15
N LYS A 139 4.37 -10.33 -0.83
CA LYS A 139 3.78 -9.44 -1.83
C LYS A 139 2.48 -8.86 -1.33
N LEU A 140 2.31 -7.56 -1.49
CA LEU A 140 1.11 -6.82 -1.09
C LEU A 140 0.74 -5.85 -2.19
N THR A 141 -0.51 -5.85 -2.63
CA THR A 141 -1.03 -4.77 -3.48
C THR A 141 -1.69 -3.69 -2.62
N TYR A 142 -1.17 -2.46 -2.74
CA TYR A 142 -1.69 -1.27 -2.07
C TYR A 142 -1.41 -0.02 -2.93
N ARG A 143 -2.37 0.90 -3.00
CA ARG A 143 -2.35 2.08 -3.90
C ARG A 143 -2.08 1.70 -5.36
N ASP A 144 -2.83 0.73 -5.86
CA ASP A 144 -2.80 0.28 -7.26
C ASP A 144 -1.45 -0.26 -7.76
N ARG A 145 -0.54 -0.63 -6.85
CA ARG A 145 0.75 -1.25 -7.20
C ARG A 145 1.00 -2.44 -6.28
N GLU A 146 1.56 -3.51 -6.85
CA GLU A 146 2.13 -4.62 -6.06
C GLU A 146 3.50 -4.19 -5.52
N HIS A 147 3.71 -4.39 -4.23
CA HIS A 147 4.94 -4.11 -3.52
C HIS A 147 5.55 -5.41 -3.03
N LEU A 148 6.84 -5.60 -3.30
CA LEU A 148 7.63 -6.55 -2.53
C LEU A 148 7.85 -5.96 -1.14
N SER A 149 7.65 -6.77 -0.11
CA SER A 149 7.65 -6.33 1.28
C SER A 149 8.32 -7.36 2.17
N ALA A 150 8.78 -6.91 3.33
CA ALA A 150 9.33 -7.74 4.38
C ALA A 150 8.49 -7.56 5.65
N ILE A 151 7.98 -8.67 6.18
CA ILE A 151 7.32 -8.72 7.49
C ILE A 151 8.36 -9.15 8.51
N ARG A 152 8.56 -8.37 9.57
CA ARG A 152 9.52 -8.72 10.61
C ARG A 152 8.99 -8.45 12.01
N PRO A 153 9.43 -9.22 13.01
CA PRO A 153 9.20 -8.89 14.40
C PRO A 153 9.89 -7.59 14.81
N TYR A 154 9.25 -6.87 15.72
CA TYR A 154 9.79 -5.67 16.36
C TYR A 154 9.06 -5.42 17.67
N ASP A 155 9.74 -5.45 18.81
CA ASP A 155 9.20 -5.12 20.13
C ASP A 155 7.82 -5.77 20.44
N GLY A 156 7.66 -7.07 20.12
CA GLY A 156 6.43 -7.82 20.39
C GLY A 156 5.26 -7.52 19.43
N ILE A 157 5.52 -6.83 18.32
CA ILE A 157 4.58 -6.63 17.21
C ILE A 157 5.23 -7.02 15.87
N MET A 158 4.45 -7.04 14.80
CA MET A 158 4.97 -7.22 13.44
C MET A 158 4.96 -5.90 12.68
N LEU A 159 6.08 -5.62 12.01
CA LEU A 159 6.20 -4.57 11.00
C LEU A 159 6.06 -5.17 9.62
N LEU A 160 5.43 -4.45 8.71
CA LEU A 160 5.56 -4.66 7.28
C LEU A 160 6.34 -3.47 6.73
N GLN A 161 7.43 -3.73 6.02
CA GLN A 161 8.19 -2.71 5.32
C GLN A 161 8.21 -3.02 3.83
N THR A 162 7.90 -2.05 3.00
CA THR A 162 8.08 -2.21 1.55
C THR A 162 9.57 -2.26 1.23
N LEU A 163 9.91 -2.98 0.17
CA LEU A 163 11.26 -3.07 -0.35
C LEU A 163 11.39 -2.27 -1.64
N HIS A 164 12.54 -1.65 -1.85
CA HIS A 164 12.90 -1.06 -3.13
C HIS A 164 12.99 -2.18 -4.18
N TYR A 165 12.13 -2.10 -5.20
CA TYR A 165 12.04 -3.02 -6.34
C TYR A 165 11.82 -2.23 -7.63
#